data_AF-A0A0G0FLM2-F1
#
_entry.id   AF-A0A0G0FLM2-F1
#
_cell.length_a   1.000
_cell.length_b   1.000
_cell.length_c   1.000
_cell.angle_alpha   90.00
_cell.angle_beta   90.00
_cell.angle_gamma   90.00
#
_symmetry.space_group_name_H-M   'P 1'
#
loop_
_entity.id
_entity.type
_entity.pdbx_description
1 polymer ?
#
loop_
_entity_poly.entity_id
_entity_poly.type
_entity_poly.pdbx_seq_one_letter_code
_entity_poly.pdbx_strand_id
1 'polypeptide(L)'
;DELADIMSSYPRELESAIVRLAQMSRAVGIHLILSTQRPEVNVITGLIKANIPARVALKVSSQIDSRTILDAGGAEKLLGAGDMLYSSGEAQPERLQSAFISESEVKKVVNYLADAYKDEISAEITLTSGSISADKSIFSAQGGPASGWEGFDGNTEDDDEMYEEARACVIEAGKASTSYLQRKLKLGYARAARLMDVLEERGVIGPGDGAKPREVLEKITHDETGGNPDALGRGAD
;
A
#
# COMPACT_ATOMS: atom_id res chain seq x y z
N ASP A 1 -9.34 -4.85 8.14
CA ASP A 1 -10.24 -4.24 9.13
C ASP A 1 -9.41 -3.26 9.92
N GLU A 2 -9.97 -2.16 10.41
CA GLU A 2 -9.25 -1.05 11.06
C GLU A 2 -8.44 -0.12 10.13
N LEU A 3 -9.11 0.93 9.62
CA LEU A 3 -8.52 1.98 8.78
C LEU A 3 -7.33 2.68 9.46
N ALA A 4 -7.41 2.91 10.77
CA ALA A 4 -6.40 3.68 11.50
C ALA A 4 -5.02 3.01 11.48
N ASP A 5 -4.95 1.67 11.44
CA ASP A 5 -3.67 0.95 11.36
C ASP A 5 -2.97 1.23 10.03
N ILE A 6 -3.71 1.25 8.93
CA ILE A 6 -3.15 1.49 7.59
C ILE A 6 -2.79 2.98 7.42
N MET A 7 -3.65 3.87 7.92
CA MET A 7 -3.40 5.33 7.92
C MET A 7 -2.14 5.70 8.70
N SER A 8 -1.76 4.95 9.73
CA SER A 8 -0.53 5.22 10.50
C SER A 8 0.76 4.99 9.70
N SER A 9 0.71 4.11 8.69
CA SER A 9 1.88 3.74 7.88
C SER A 9 2.00 4.59 6.61
N TYR A 10 0.88 4.87 5.94
CA TYR A 10 0.85 5.55 4.63
C TYR A 10 -0.31 6.55 4.50
N PRO A 11 -0.36 7.60 5.33
CA PRO A 11 -1.56 8.45 5.45
C PRO A 11 -1.95 9.15 4.14
N ARG A 12 -0.98 9.78 3.46
CA ARG A 12 -1.24 10.56 2.23
C ARG A 12 -1.64 9.67 1.05
N GLU A 13 -0.91 8.57 0.86
CA GLU A 13 -1.13 7.66 -0.26
C GLU A 13 -2.48 6.93 -0.12
N LEU A 14 -2.79 6.47 1.09
CA LEU A 14 -4.05 5.77 1.36
C LEU A 14 -5.26 6.69 1.23
N GLU A 15 -5.18 7.91 1.78
CA GLU A 15 -6.25 8.89 1.66
C GLU A 15 -6.55 9.22 0.18
N SER A 16 -5.50 9.46 -0.63
CA SER A 16 -5.63 9.71 -2.06
C SER A 16 -6.30 8.53 -2.79
N ALA A 17 -5.89 7.29 -2.48
CA ALA A 17 -6.48 6.09 -3.05
C ALA A 17 -7.96 5.92 -2.68
N ILE A 18 -8.30 6.13 -1.39
CA ILE A 18 -9.69 6.09 -0.90
C ILE A 18 -10.55 7.11 -1.63
N VAL A 19 -10.09 8.36 -1.73
CA VAL A 19 -10.82 9.44 -2.41
C VAL A 19 -11.04 9.10 -3.88
N ARG A 20 -9.99 8.66 -4.57
CA ARG A 20 -10.08 8.28 -5.98
C ARG A 20 -11.07 7.15 -6.21
N LEU A 21 -11.00 6.10 -5.39
CA LEU A 21 -11.94 4.99 -5.46
C LEU A 21 -13.37 5.49 -5.18
N ALA A 22 -13.60 6.24 -4.11
CA ALA A 22 -14.92 6.75 -3.78
C ALA A 22 -15.55 7.60 -4.90
N GLN A 23 -14.74 8.38 -5.64
CA GLN A 23 -15.22 9.23 -6.74
C GLN A 23 -15.56 8.45 -8.02
N MET A 24 -14.74 7.47 -8.39
CA MET A 24 -14.84 6.83 -9.71
C MET A 24 -15.62 5.50 -9.69
N SER A 25 -15.74 4.86 -8.52
CA SER A 25 -16.10 3.44 -8.43
C SER A 25 -17.59 3.13 -8.56
N ARG A 26 -18.47 4.12 -8.35
CA ARG A 26 -19.93 3.90 -8.30
C ARG A 26 -20.50 3.30 -9.59
N ALA A 27 -20.08 3.82 -10.74
CA ALA A 27 -20.60 3.39 -12.04
C ALA A 27 -20.10 1.99 -12.45
N VAL A 28 -18.97 1.55 -11.88
CA VAL A 28 -18.33 0.26 -12.19
C VAL A 28 -18.63 -0.82 -11.16
N GLY A 29 -19.47 -0.51 -10.16
CA GLY A 29 -19.91 -1.49 -9.15
C GLY A 29 -18.85 -1.82 -8.09
N ILE A 30 -17.85 -0.97 -7.90
CA ILE A 30 -16.87 -1.11 -6.81
C ILE A 30 -17.37 -0.31 -5.60
N HIS A 31 -17.47 -0.96 -4.45
CA HIS A 31 -17.97 -0.37 -3.20
C HIS A 31 -16.93 -0.49 -2.10
N LEU A 32 -16.77 0.58 -1.32
CA LEU A 32 -15.82 0.64 -0.23
C LEU A 32 -16.54 0.62 1.11
N ILE A 33 -16.09 -0.26 2.01
CA ILE A 33 -16.51 -0.28 3.41
C ILE A 33 -15.26 0.04 4.24
N LEU A 34 -15.32 1.14 4.97
CA LEU A 34 -14.27 1.55 5.90
C LEU A 34 -14.77 1.39 7.33
N SER A 35 -13.95 0.76 8.17
CA SER A 35 -14.23 0.49 9.58
C SER A 35 -13.05 0.96 10.43
N THR A 36 -13.34 1.54 11.59
CA THR A 36 -12.34 1.93 12.58
C THR A 36 -12.94 1.96 13.97
N GLN A 37 -12.14 1.59 14.97
CA GLN A 37 -12.44 1.77 16.39
C GLN A 37 -11.84 3.07 16.94
N ARG A 38 -11.01 3.77 16.16
CA ARG A 38 -10.34 5.03 16.52
C ARG A 38 -10.87 6.17 15.63
N PRO A 39 -12.03 6.76 15.98
CA PRO A 39 -12.63 7.85 15.22
C PRO A 39 -11.91 9.18 15.48
N GLU A 40 -10.65 9.25 15.08
CA GLU A 40 -9.79 10.43 15.20
C GLU A 40 -9.82 11.26 13.91
N VAL A 41 -9.60 12.57 14.01
CA VAL A 41 -9.69 13.51 12.87
C VAL A 41 -8.63 13.25 11.80
N ASN A 42 -7.45 12.74 12.20
CA ASN A 42 -6.37 12.31 11.31
C ASN A 42 -6.68 10.97 10.60
N VAL A 43 -7.63 10.18 11.09
CA VAL A 43 -8.09 8.93 10.46
C VAL A 43 -9.32 9.19 9.59
N ILE A 44 -10.32 9.89 10.12
CA ILE A 44 -11.56 10.26 9.41
C ILE A 44 -11.45 11.73 8.99
N THR A 45 -10.60 11.97 8.01
CA THR A 45 -10.29 13.32 7.52
C THR A 45 -11.49 13.98 6.81
N GLY A 46 -11.40 15.30 6.59
CA GLY A 46 -12.39 16.02 5.81
C GLY A 46 -12.53 15.50 4.37
N LEU A 47 -11.42 15.09 3.74
CA LEU A 47 -11.43 14.55 2.37
C LEU A 47 -12.14 13.20 2.30
N ILE A 48 -11.90 12.31 3.27
CA ILE A 48 -12.62 11.04 3.38
C ILE A 48 -14.11 11.31 3.58
N LYS A 49 -14.47 12.20 4.51
CA LYS A 49 -15.87 12.55 4.77
C LYS A 49 -16.57 13.14 3.55
N ALA A 50 -15.90 13.98 2.77
CA ALA A 50 -16.47 14.59 1.57
C ALA A 50 -16.84 13.57 0.47
N ASN A 51 -16.15 12.42 0.43
CA ASN A 51 -16.35 11.41 -0.61
C ASN A 51 -17.11 10.16 -0.13
N ILE A 52 -17.31 10.02 1.19
CA ILE A 52 -18.04 8.90 1.81
C ILE A 52 -19.22 9.47 2.61
N PRO A 53 -20.37 9.70 1.93
CA PRO A 53 -21.53 10.34 2.56
C PRO A 53 -22.30 9.41 3.49
N ALA A 54 -22.31 8.10 3.21
CA ALA A 54 -23.00 7.11 4.01
C ALA A 54 -22.11 6.71 5.19
N ARG A 55 -22.57 6.95 6.42
CA ARG A 55 -21.80 6.72 7.65
C ARG A 55 -22.66 6.03 8.69
N VAL A 56 -22.03 5.12 9.42
CA VAL A 56 -22.63 4.41 10.55
C VAL A 56 -21.74 4.63 11.76
N ALA A 57 -22.32 5.07 12.86
CA ALA A 57 -21.66 5.11 14.17
C ALA A 57 -22.36 4.15 15.12
N LEU A 58 -21.61 3.19 15.64
CA LEU A 58 -22.00 2.45 16.85
C LEU A 58 -21.74 3.31 18.09
N LYS A 59 -22.03 2.77 19.26
CA LYS A 59 -21.72 3.44 20.54
C LYS A 59 -20.25 3.86 20.59
N VAL A 60 -20.02 5.15 20.81
CA VAL A 60 -18.69 5.75 21.02
C VAL A 60 -18.54 6.29 22.44
N SER A 61 -17.31 6.61 22.83
CA SER A 61 -16.97 7.06 24.18
C SER A 61 -17.35 8.51 24.45
N SER A 62 -17.34 9.37 23.42
CA SER A 62 -17.55 10.80 23.59
C SER A 62 -18.37 11.44 22.46
N GLN A 63 -18.94 12.61 22.76
CA GLN A 63 -19.61 13.43 21.75
C GLN A 63 -18.63 13.91 20.66
N ILE A 64 -17.34 14.07 20.99
CA ILE A 64 -16.29 14.43 20.03
C ILE A 64 -16.16 13.33 18.98
N ASP A 65 -16.07 12.07 19.41
CA ASP A 65 -16.00 10.91 18.53
C ASP A 65 -17.24 10.80 17.62
N SER A 66 -18.43 11.05 18.19
CA SER A 66 -19.68 11.09 17.43
C SER A 66 -19.61 12.12 16.31
N ARG A 67 -19.11 13.32 16.60
CA ARG A 67 -18.96 14.40 15.62
C ARG A 67 -17.87 14.09 14.59
N THR A 68 -16.80 13.40 14.97
CA THR A 68 -15.78 12.98 14.01
C THR A 68 -16.36 12.06 12.95
N ILE A 69 -17.26 11.14 13.32
CA ILE A 69 -17.89 10.18 12.41
C ILE A 69 -19.07 10.82 11.64
N LEU A 70 -20.03 11.42 12.35
CA LEU A 70 -21.34 11.80 11.80
C LEU A 70 -21.50 13.30 11.55
N ASP A 71 -20.50 14.13 11.90
CA ASP A 71 -20.63 15.59 11.98
C ASP A 71 -21.74 16.06 12.97
N ALA A 72 -22.29 15.12 13.75
CA ALA A 72 -23.37 15.32 14.71
C ALA A 72 -23.10 14.54 16.01
N GLY A 73 -23.67 15.01 17.13
CA GLY A 73 -23.68 14.26 18.38
C GLY A 73 -24.80 13.23 18.42
N GLY A 74 -24.71 12.26 19.33
CA GLY A 74 -25.75 11.27 19.59
C GLY A 74 -25.22 9.84 19.72
N ALA A 75 -24.11 9.51 19.06
CA ALA A 75 -23.56 8.16 19.10
C ALA A 75 -23.02 7.80 20.51
N GLU A 76 -22.63 8.78 21.30
CA GLU A 76 -22.21 8.61 22.70
C GLU A 76 -23.34 8.18 23.64
N LYS A 77 -24.60 8.34 23.19
CA LYS A 77 -25.81 8.00 23.96
C LYS A 77 -26.39 6.64 23.59
N LEU A 78 -25.78 5.94 22.63
CA LEU A 78 -26.21 4.62 22.20
C LEU A 78 -26.00 3.59 23.31
N LEU A 79 -26.82 2.54 23.27
CA LEU A 79 -26.84 1.48 24.29
C LEU A 79 -25.72 0.46 24.08
N GLY A 80 -25.17 0.37 22.86
CA GLY A 80 -24.22 -0.67 22.44
C GLY A 80 -24.96 -1.87 21.85
N ALA A 81 -24.28 -3.02 21.75
CA ALA A 81 -24.88 -4.29 21.28
C ALA A 81 -25.68 -4.17 19.96
N GLY A 82 -25.12 -3.44 18.98
CA GLY A 82 -25.73 -3.25 17.66
C GLY A 82 -26.61 -2.01 17.52
N ASP A 83 -26.87 -1.25 18.59
CA ASP A 83 -27.53 0.06 18.51
C ASP A 83 -26.60 1.05 17.79
N MET A 84 -27.11 1.68 16.73
CA MET A 84 -26.34 2.51 15.81
C MET A 84 -27.10 3.74 15.32
N LEU A 85 -26.35 4.75 14.90
CA LEU A 85 -26.83 5.87 14.11
C LEU A 85 -26.32 5.75 12.68
N TYR A 86 -27.22 5.92 11.71
CA TYR A 86 -26.91 5.99 10.29
C TYR A 86 -27.17 7.39 9.78
N SER A 87 -26.26 7.95 9.00
CA SER A 87 -26.48 9.19 8.27
C SER A 87 -26.00 9.03 6.82
N SER A 88 -26.69 9.73 5.92
CA SER A 88 -26.32 9.84 4.51
C SER A 88 -26.22 11.32 4.14
N GLY A 89 -24.98 11.82 3.99
CA GLY A 89 -24.71 13.21 3.67
C GLY A 89 -25.05 14.14 4.84
N GLU A 90 -25.83 15.19 4.58
CA GLU A 90 -26.23 16.18 5.59
C GLU A 90 -27.53 15.83 6.34
N ALA A 91 -28.07 14.63 6.10
CA ALA A 91 -29.29 14.19 6.77
C ALA A 91 -29.07 14.00 8.28
N GLN A 92 -30.09 14.31 9.07
CA GLN A 92 -30.10 14.00 10.49
C GLN A 92 -29.90 12.50 10.71
N PRO A 93 -29.02 12.07 11.62
CA PRO A 93 -28.77 10.66 11.84
C PRO A 93 -30.05 9.92 12.30
N GLU A 94 -30.36 8.82 11.64
CA GLU A 94 -31.45 7.92 11.98
C GLU A 94 -30.92 6.80 12.89
N ARG A 95 -31.68 6.49 13.95
CA ARG A 95 -31.31 5.42 14.88
C ARG A 95 -31.83 4.08 14.37
N LEU A 96 -30.94 3.11 14.29
CA LEU A 96 -31.19 1.76 13.79
C LEU A 96 -30.64 0.73 14.78
N GLN A 97 -31.16 -0.49 14.70
CA GLN A 97 -30.65 -1.65 15.44
C GLN A 97 -30.06 -2.65 14.45
N SER A 98 -28.79 -2.99 14.63
CA SER A 98 -28.13 -4.01 13.82
C SER A 98 -28.62 -5.40 14.20
N ALA A 99 -28.75 -6.27 13.19
CA ALA A 99 -29.01 -7.68 13.40
C ALA A 99 -27.81 -8.34 14.08
N PHE A 100 -28.08 -9.21 15.06
CA PHE A 100 -27.05 -10.01 15.69
C PHE A 100 -26.81 -11.28 14.88
N ILE A 101 -25.54 -11.58 14.63
CA ILE A 101 -25.09 -12.86 14.08
C ILE A 101 -23.98 -13.40 14.96
N SER A 102 -24.12 -14.65 15.39
CA SER A 102 -23.10 -15.31 16.19
C SER A 102 -21.92 -15.77 15.33
N GLU A 103 -20.74 -15.90 15.93
CA GLU A 103 -19.58 -16.49 15.25
C GLU A 103 -19.87 -17.91 14.72
N SER A 104 -20.75 -18.65 15.40
CA SER A 104 -21.18 -19.98 14.97
C SER A 104 -21.96 -19.94 13.65
N GLU A 105 -22.80 -18.92 13.45
CA GLU A 105 -23.56 -18.72 12.22
C GLU A 105 -22.66 -18.22 11.09
N VAL A 106 -21.75 -17.30 11.38
CA VAL A 106 -20.72 -16.87 10.41
C VAL A 106 -19.94 -18.08 9.88
N LYS A 107 -19.43 -18.94 10.76
CA LYS A 107 -18.69 -20.14 10.37
C LYS A 107 -19.53 -21.09 9.51
N LYS A 108 -20.80 -21.28 9.85
CA LYS A 108 -21.72 -22.12 9.06
C LYS A 108 -21.91 -21.57 7.64
N VAL A 109 -22.12 -20.26 7.50
CA VAL A 109 -22.28 -19.61 6.19
C VAL A 109 -20.98 -19.67 5.38
N VAL A 110 -19.84 -19.38 6.01
CA VAL A 110 -18.52 -19.46 5.35
C VAL A 110 -18.25 -20.88 4.85
N ASN A 111 -18.48 -21.91 5.68
CA ASN A 111 -18.28 -23.30 5.27
C ASN A 111 -19.19 -23.69 4.11
N TYR A 112 -20.47 -23.31 4.18
CA TYR A 112 -21.41 -23.55 3.09
C TYR A 112 -20.92 -22.93 1.76
N LEU A 113 -20.45 -21.68 1.79
CA LEU A 113 -19.93 -21.00 0.60
C LEU A 113 -18.63 -21.64 0.09
N ALA A 114 -17.69 -21.97 0.99
CA ALA A 114 -16.43 -22.61 0.62
C ALA A 114 -16.65 -23.98 -0.03
N ASP A 115 -17.61 -24.76 0.47
CA ASP A 115 -17.96 -26.07 -0.10
C ASP A 115 -18.71 -25.92 -1.43
N ALA A 116 -19.65 -24.98 -1.53
CA ALA A 116 -20.47 -24.78 -2.73
C ALA A 116 -19.67 -24.25 -3.93
N TYR A 117 -18.64 -23.44 -3.69
CA TYR A 117 -17.83 -22.79 -4.74
C TYR A 117 -16.39 -23.29 -4.77
N LYS A 118 -16.13 -24.48 -4.23
CA LYS A 118 -14.78 -25.05 -4.07
C LYS A 118 -13.98 -25.08 -5.38
N ASP A 119 -14.65 -25.29 -6.50
CA ASP A 119 -14.03 -25.38 -7.84
C ASP A 119 -13.91 -24.01 -8.55
N GLU A 120 -14.50 -22.95 -8.00
CA GLU A 120 -14.52 -21.59 -8.56
C GLU A 120 -13.63 -20.60 -7.79
N ILE A 121 -13.33 -20.90 -6.52
CA ILE A 121 -12.46 -20.05 -5.70
C ILE A 121 -11.01 -20.23 -6.18
N SER A 122 -10.55 -19.32 -7.04
CA SER A 122 -9.13 -19.19 -7.35
C SER A 122 -8.37 -18.82 -6.08
N ALA A 123 -7.38 -19.64 -5.71
CA ALA A 123 -6.56 -19.42 -4.51
C ALA A 123 -5.73 -18.11 -4.56
N GLU A 124 -5.64 -17.50 -5.74
CA GLU A 124 -5.03 -16.20 -5.96
C GLU A 124 -6.08 -15.18 -6.40
N ILE A 125 -5.99 -13.97 -5.87
CA ILE A 125 -6.51 -12.80 -6.57
C ILE A 125 -5.65 -12.68 -7.81
N THR A 126 -6.11 -13.26 -8.92
CA THR A 126 -5.49 -13.01 -10.22
C THR A 126 -5.78 -11.56 -10.58
N LEU A 127 -4.92 -10.66 -10.12
CA LEU A 127 -4.72 -9.36 -10.76
C LEU A 127 -4.19 -9.68 -12.15
N THR A 128 -5.09 -10.05 -13.06
CA THR A 128 -4.74 -10.39 -14.43
C THR A 128 -3.92 -9.24 -14.97
N SER A 129 -2.69 -9.55 -15.36
CA SER A 129 -1.73 -8.67 -16.04
C SER A 129 -2.22 -8.22 -17.43
N GLY A 130 -3.53 -8.21 -17.66
CA GLY A 130 -4.18 -8.03 -18.95
C GLY A 130 -5.21 -6.90 -18.88
N SER A 131 -4.71 -5.66 -18.76
CA SER A 131 -5.30 -4.42 -19.31
C SER A 131 -4.78 -3.14 -18.63
N ILE A 132 -3.74 -3.22 -17.81
CA ILE A 132 -2.90 -2.06 -17.51
C ILE A 132 -1.57 -2.36 -18.19
N SER A 133 -1.48 -2.02 -19.47
CA SER A 133 -0.17 -1.81 -20.09
C SER A 133 0.63 -0.93 -19.15
N ALA A 134 1.81 -1.40 -18.75
CA ALA A 134 2.79 -0.69 -17.94
C ALA A 134 3.40 0.49 -18.71
N ASP A 135 2.55 1.25 -19.41
CA ASP A 135 2.90 2.37 -20.25
C ASP A 135 1.86 3.47 -19.98
N LYS A 136 2.35 4.60 -19.47
CA LYS A 136 1.63 5.76 -18.91
C LYS A 136 1.02 5.65 -17.51
N SER A 137 1.89 5.89 -16.53
CA SER A 137 1.79 7.14 -15.76
C SER A 137 0.40 7.55 -15.27
N ILE A 138 -0.16 6.79 -14.32
CA ILE A 138 -1.10 7.36 -13.34
C ILE A 138 -0.35 8.16 -12.25
N PHE A 139 0.96 7.92 -12.12
CA PHE A 139 1.82 8.52 -11.10
C PHE A 139 2.83 9.55 -11.64
N SER A 140 2.80 9.90 -12.93
CA SER A 140 3.64 10.98 -13.47
C SER A 140 2.91 11.83 -14.53
N ALA A 141 2.82 13.13 -14.24
CA ALA A 141 2.44 14.22 -15.14
C ALA A 141 1.00 14.25 -15.69
N GLN A 142 0.16 15.09 -15.06
CA GLN A 142 -0.48 16.14 -15.84
C GLN A 142 -0.42 17.47 -15.10
N GLY A 143 0.66 18.21 -15.38
CA GLY A 143 0.71 19.65 -15.18
C GLY A 143 -0.01 20.38 -16.32
N GLY A 144 -0.77 21.41 -15.95
CA GLY A 144 -1.12 22.55 -16.81
C GLY A 144 -2.55 23.07 -16.60
N PRO A 145 -2.80 24.40 -16.64
CA PRO A 145 -2.02 25.49 -16.07
C PRO A 145 -2.82 26.30 -15.02
N ALA A 146 -2.10 27.03 -14.17
CA ALA A 146 -2.56 28.17 -13.35
C ALA A 146 -3.63 27.93 -12.27
N SER A 147 -3.20 27.62 -11.04
CA SER A 147 -3.27 28.58 -9.92
C SER A 147 -2.79 27.95 -8.60
N GLY A 148 -1.60 28.36 -8.13
CA GLY A 148 -1.41 28.75 -6.73
C GLY A 148 -1.32 27.71 -5.61
N TRP A 149 -0.71 26.54 -5.80
CA TRP A 149 -0.26 25.73 -4.66
C TRP A 149 1.22 25.38 -4.76
N GLU A 150 2.05 26.19 -4.07
CA GLU A 150 3.43 25.86 -3.70
C GLU A 150 3.41 24.91 -2.50
N GLY A 151 4.17 23.81 -2.57
CA GLY A 151 4.41 22.92 -1.45
C GLY A 151 4.36 21.42 -1.78
N PHE A 152 5.13 20.96 -2.77
CA PHE A 152 5.39 19.54 -2.98
C PHE A 152 6.89 19.37 -3.23
N ASP A 153 7.65 19.18 -2.16
CA ASP A 153 9.02 18.68 -2.25
C ASP A 153 8.99 17.18 -1.95
N GLY A 154 9.63 16.42 -2.84
CA GLY A 154 9.73 14.97 -2.79
C GLY A 154 11.00 14.57 -2.05
N ASN A 155 10.86 13.76 -1.01
CA ASN A 155 12.02 13.11 -0.41
C ASN A 155 12.58 12.06 -1.38
N THR A 156 13.66 12.43 -2.07
CA THR A 156 14.55 11.58 -2.86
C THR A 156 15.64 10.88 -2.02
N GLU A 157 15.76 11.18 -0.73
CA GLU A 157 16.88 10.70 0.10
C GLU A 157 16.79 9.20 0.48
N ASP A 158 15.60 8.66 0.75
CA ASP A 158 15.42 7.24 1.15
C ASP A 158 15.71 6.25 0.01
N ASP A 159 15.46 6.63 -1.25
CA ASP A 159 15.62 5.74 -2.40
C ASP A 159 17.12 5.57 -2.78
N ASP A 160 17.97 6.57 -2.48
CA ASP A 160 19.43 6.50 -2.72
C ASP A 160 20.16 5.65 -1.65
N GLU A 161 19.74 5.69 -0.38
CA GLU A 161 20.37 4.89 0.69
C GLU A 161 20.21 3.37 0.46
N MET A 162 19.04 2.95 -0.05
CA MET A 162 18.73 1.53 -0.26
C MET A 162 19.27 0.96 -1.58
N TYR A 163 19.70 1.83 -2.50
CA TYR A 163 20.19 1.44 -3.81
C TYR A 163 21.49 0.62 -3.73
N GLU A 164 22.47 1.10 -2.96
CA GLU A 164 23.78 0.43 -2.87
C GLU A 164 23.67 -0.96 -2.24
N GLU A 165 22.78 -1.11 -1.25
CA GLU A 165 22.51 -2.40 -0.62
C GLU A 165 21.84 -3.39 -1.58
N ALA A 166 20.88 -2.91 -2.39
CA ALA A 166 20.23 -3.71 -3.42
C ALA A 166 21.20 -4.13 -4.53
N ARG A 167 22.07 -3.22 -4.98
CA ARG A 167 23.12 -3.50 -5.94
C ARG A 167 24.06 -4.59 -5.45
N ALA A 168 24.59 -4.46 -4.23
CA ALA A 168 25.48 -5.46 -3.63
C ALA A 168 24.80 -6.85 -3.54
N CYS A 169 23.54 -6.89 -3.09
CA CYS A 169 22.79 -8.13 -2.94
C CYS A 169 22.57 -8.87 -4.26
N VAL A 170 22.32 -8.13 -5.34
CA VAL A 170 22.06 -8.68 -6.67
C VAL A 170 23.35 -9.19 -7.31
N ILE A 171 24.45 -8.43 -7.18
CA ILE A 171 25.77 -8.83 -7.66
C ILE A 171 26.25 -10.10 -6.94
N GLU A 172 26.09 -10.19 -5.62
CA GLU A 172 26.44 -11.38 -4.82
C GLU A 172 25.64 -12.62 -5.28
N ALA A 173 24.35 -12.45 -5.58
CA ALA A 173 23.49 -13.56 -6.00
C ALA A 173 23.66 -13.99 -7.46
N GLY A 174 24.24 -13.14 -8.31
CA GLY A 174 24.37 -13.36 -9.75
C GLY A 174 23.03 -13.42 -10.51
N LYS A 175 21.91 -13.11 -9.86
CA LYS A 175 20.56 -13.07 -10.45
C LYS A 175 19.68 -12.09 -9.69
N ALA A 176 18.85 -11.34 -10.41
CA ALA A 176 17.99 -10.31 -9.83
C ALA A 176 16.51 -10.67 -9.96
N SER A 177 15.74 -10.54 -8.88
CA SER A 177 14.28 -10.62 -8.95
C SER A 177 13.67 -9.77 -7.84
N THR A 178 12.46 -9.25 -8.09
CA THR A 178 11.70 -8.47 -7.10
C THR A 178 11.53 -9.27 -5.81
N SER A 179 11.12 -10.54 -5.88
CA SER A 179 10.96 -11.42 -4.72
C SER A 179 12.26 -11.76 -3.99
N TYR A 180 13.41 -11.68 -4.66
CA TYR A 180 14.71 -11.82 -4.00
C TYR A 180 15.02 -10.58 -3.15
N LEU A 181 14.88 -9.38 -3.71
CA LEU A 181 15.09 -8.11 -2.99
C LEU A 181 14.10 -7.94 -1.84
N GLN A 182 12.82 -8.31 -2.01
CA GLN A 182 11.83 -8.28 -0.93
C GLN A 182 12.27 -9.10 0.29
N ARG A 183 12.82 -10.30 0.09
CA ARG A 183 13.24 -11.19 1.18
C ARG A 183 14.56 -10.76 1.80
N LYS A 184 15.53 -10.35 0.98
CA LYS A 184 16.88 -9.99 1.42
C LYS A 184 16.89 -8.64 2.17
N LEU A 185 16.15 -7.66 1.67
CA LEU A 185 16.11 -6.29 2.21
C LEU A 185 14.85 -5.99 3.03
N LYS A 186 13.98 -6.99 3.24
CA LYS A 186 12.69 -6.86 3.97
C LYS A 186 11.80 -5.74 3.41
N LEU A 187 11.76 -5.62 2.08
CA LEU A 187 11.01 -4.57 1.39
C LEU A 187 9.62 -5.02 0.95
N GLY A 188 8.69 -4.07 0.95
CA GLY A 188 7.42 -4.22 0.24
C GLY A 188 7.62 -4.28 -1.28
N TYR A 189 6.65 -4.88 -1.98
CA TYR A 189 6.74 -5.12 -3.44
C TYR A 189 7.05 -3.86 -4.25
N ALA A 190 6.38 -2.74 -3.95
CA ALA A 190 6.53 -1.49 -4.70
C ALA A 190 7.95 -0.88 -4.61
N ARG A 191 8.63 -1.03 -3.46
CA ARG A 191 10.03 -0.58 -3.33
C ARG A 191 10.99 -1.53 -4.03
N ALA A 192 10.77 -2.84 -3.90
CA ALA A 192 11.59 -3.84 -4.58
C ALA A 192 11.48 -3.76 -6.12
N ALA A 193 10.29 -3.43 -6.64
CA ALA A 193 10.08 -3.18 -8.07
C ALA A 193 10.83 -1.92 -8.53
N ARG A 194 10.70 -0.81 -7.81
CA ARG A 194 11.44 0.43 -8.10
C ARG A 194 12.95 0.22 -8.11
N LEU A 195 13.50 -0.50 -7.12
CA LEU A 195 14.92 -0.82 -7.09
C LEU A 195 15.36 -1.68 -8.30
N MET A 196 14.52 -2.60 -8.77
CA MET A 196 14.80 -3.37 -10.00
C MET A 196 14.85 -2.47 -11.24
N ASP A 197 13.95 -1.49 -11.33
CA ASP A 197 13.93 -0.54 -12.44
C ASP A 197 15.16 0.37 -12.41
N VAL A 198 15.55 0.88 -11.24
CA VAL A 198 16.76 1.70 -11.07
C VAL A 198 18.04 0.90 -11.34
N LEU A 199 18.10 -0.36 -10.94
CA LEU A 199 19.23 -1.25 -11.24
C LEU A 199 19.34 -1.56 -12.75
N GLU A 200 18.22 -1.64 -13.46
CA GLU A 200 18.20 -1.79 -14.93
C GLU A 200 18.63 -0.50 -15.62
N GLU A 201 18.08 0.65 -15.21
CA GLU A 201 18.43 1.97 -15.74
C GLU A 201 19.93 2.30 -15.56
N ARG A 202 20.50 1.90 -14.42
CA ARG A 202 21.93 2.07 -14.12
C ARG A 202 22.80 0.94 -14.67
N GLY A 203 22.23 -0.02 -15.42
CA GLY A 203 22.97 -1.06 -16.13
C GLY A 203 23.59 -2.15 -15.26
N VAL A 204 23.14 -2.30 -14.01
CA VAL A 204 23.58 -3.38 -13.11
C VAL A 204 22.96 -4.73 -13.52
N ILE A 205 21.72 -4.69 -14.01
CA ILE A 205 20.96 -5.87 -14.44
C ILE A 205 20.44 -5.71 -15.86
N GLY A 206 20.25 -6.83 -16.57
CA GLY A 206 19.71 -6.87 -17.91
C GLY A 206 18.19 -6.64 -17.96
N PRO A 207 17.63 -6.48 -19.17
CA PRO A 207 16.21 -6.28 -19.37
C PRO A 207 15.38 -7.48 -18.89
N GLY A 208 14.13 -7.22 -18.51
CA GLY A 208 13.22 -8.28 -18.06
C GLY A 208 12.85 -9.29 -19.15
N ASP A 209 13.01 -10.59 -18.87
CA ASP A 209 12.46 -11.70 -19.67
C ASP A 209 11.31 -12.40 -18.91
N GLY A 210 10.15 -11.76 -18.91
CA GLY A 210 8.93 -12.27 -18.26
C GLY A 210 9.13 -12.52 -16.76
N ALA A 211 8.75 -13.72 -16.29
CA ALA A 211 8.82 -14.10 -14.87
C ALA A 211 10.20 -14.64 -14.43
N LYS A 212 11.20 -14.68 -15.32
CA LYS A 212 12.52 -15.21 -14.97
C LYS A 212 13.36 -14.17 -14.23
N PRO A 213 14.26 -14.61 -13.33
CA PRO A 213 15.27 -13.72 -12.74
C PRO A 213 16.12 -13.06 -13.83
N ARG A 214 16.34 -11.75 -13.69
CA ARG A 214 17.16 -10.96 -14.63
C ARG A 214 18.64 -11.29 -14.45
N GLU A 215 19.36 -11.31 -15.56
CA GLU A 215 20.81 -11.51 -15.59
C GLU A 215 21.51 -10.29 -15.00
N VAL A 216 22.57 -10.51 -14.24
CA VAL A 216 23.39 -9.43 -13.67
C VAL A 216 24.54 -9.15 -14.62
N LEU A 217 24.63 -7.90 -15.07
CA LEU A 217 25.61 -7.47 -16.07
C LEU A 217 26.94 -7.07 -15.42
N GLU A 218 26.90 -6.64 -14.17
CA GLU A 218 28.07 -6.25 -13.40
C GLU A 218 28.68 -7.45 -12.66
N LYS A 219 29.93 -7.81 -12.98
CA LYS A 219 30.67 -8.87 -12.29
C LYS A 219 31.68 -8.26 -11.34
N ILE A 220 31.78 -8.81 -10.12
CA ILE A 220 32.83 -8.43 -9.16
C ILE A 220 34.20 -8.67 -9.80
N THR A 221 34.92 -7.61 -10.13
CA THR A 221 36.37 -7.69 -10.34
C THR A 221 37.01 -7.83 -8.97
N HIS A 222 37.38 -9.04 -8.57
CA HIS A 222 38.30 -9.23 -7.47
C HIS A 222 39.65 -8.69 -7.90
N ASP A 223 40.00 -7.50 -7.41
CA ASP A 223 41.32 -6.92 -7.58
C ASP A 223 42.29 -7.67 -6.64
N GLU A 224 42.88 -8.76 -7.14
CA GLU A 224 44.01 -9.42 -6.50
C GLU A 224 45.28 -8.59 -6.71
N THR A 225 45.42 -7.49 -5.98
CA THR A 225 46.71 -6.81 -5.80
C THR A 225 47.14 -6.87 -4.34
N GLY A 226 47.39 -8.09 -3.87
CA GLY A 226 48.26 -8.37 -2.71
C GLY A 226 49.71 -8.55 -3.15
N GLY A 227 50.26 -7.57 -3.89
CA GLY A 227 51.65 -7.55 -4.32
C GLY A 227 52.56 -7.03 -3.21
N ASN A 228 53.16 -7.94 -2.45
CA ASN A 228 54.21 -7.71 -1.46
C ASN A 228 55.37 -6.86 -2.01
N PRO A 229 55.65 -5.64 -1.49
CA PRO A 229 56.82 -4.88 -1.88
C PRO A 229 57.91 -5.01 -0.81
N ASP A 230 58.58 -6.15 -0.72
CA ASP A 230 59.87 -6.22 -0.03
C ASP A 230 60.72 -7.42 -0.48
N ALA A 231 61.26 -7.33 -1.70
CA ALA A 231 62.38 -8.15 -2.15
C ALA A 231 63.03 -7.54 -3.40
N LEU A 232 63.75 -6.43 -3.25
CA LEU A 232 64.80 -6.05 -4.20
C LEU A 232 66.14 -6.04 -3.46
N GLY A 233 66.73 -7.23 -3.42
CA GLY A 233 68.14 -7.41 -3.16
C GLY A 233 68.94 -6.66 -4.21
N ARG A 234 69.72 -5.67 -3.74
CA ARG A 234 70.90 -5.21 -4.45
C ARG A 234 71.97 -6.29 -4.33
N GLY A 235 72.50 -6.71 -5.46
CA GLY A 235 73.72 -7.50 -5.52
C GLY A 235 74.21 -7.58 -6.95
N ALA A 236 75.22 -6.77 -7.28
CA ALA A 236 76.40 -7.22 -8.01
C ALA A 236 77.43 -6.07 -8.07
N ASP A 237 78.65 -6.49 -7.76
CA ASP A 237 79.95 -5.88 -8.06
C ASP A 237 80.11 -5.36 -9.51
#